data_AF-A0A3L7VS36-F1
#
_entry.id   AF-A0A3L7VS36-F1
#
_cell.length_a   1.000
_cell.length_b   1.000
_cell.length_c   1.000
_cell.angle_alpha   90.00
_cell.angle_beta   90.00
_cell.angle_gamma   90.00
#
_symmetry.space_group_name_H-M   'P 1'
#
loop_
_entity.id
_entity.type
_entity.pdbx_description
1 polymer ?
#
loop_
_entity_poly.entity_id
_entity_poly.type
_entity_poly.pdbx_seq_one_letter_code
_entity_poly.pdbx_strand_id
1 'polypeptide(L)'
;METIRKDDVQDIVGEIRAMLELRNDPSEAELKRLSEKYVAVIQQVNSMLKTCLELVEKGLKSEAIMRADEYRLLEIVSILDFPEQQVWVDHLNQFGFPTPPAADQFASRQINACYAPARRLEPLYRLNRQHALANSPLSVRLGVMRRIYKTEVASAKEVAGRQVELFETERMKGVRKELADAMQAQDHRRLHLLCAELSSKDWLKTPDAGLVRSAVRALKQDEARRARLQMQGLVSSLQDKWSAHDVAAGRQIREIWNACQQKAQLPDDDPMIQQTRAAFGWLQEIDEEESRKQKYDELVGQLRDGLDQRHRRESLELLEHALEVYDDGVPESLRSRLQTRYDELETESRRKNVRRLVVASLSVISIAGLAVFVLHNRNVSSSIEAHVTAMTTLLERGDVESAKSYADTIQKEQPDLLVVPQIQVLLLDIEQAGRDEDARREAFETGVATITERLDSVTTLADAGSLQAQLDGLKSRGDEEIDDVQELTESIEKKQKQIQEQNDKAFTSALAKLAAELQDYEGSDQKDIKRFEEFRTTLVQLGETPDVSAELISNPTGPAALAACSHGARSDVANDGGRGFTTDGKFWSRPELIKASCLG
;
A
#
# COMPACT_ATOMS: atom_id res chain seq x y z
N MET A 1 8.21 12.34 56.90
CA MET A 1 7.40 13.26 56.09
C MET A 1 5.98 12.78 56.20
N GLU A 2 5.08 13.62 56.70
CA GLU A 2 3.64 13.29 56.72
C GLU A 2 3.18 13.10 55.27
N THR A 3 2.41 12.04 55.03
CA THR A 3 1.81 11.76 53.73
C THR A 3 0.66 12.74 53.52
N ILE A 4 0.78 13.60 52.50
CA ILE A 4 -0.33 14.47 52.07
C ILE A 4 -1.49 13.59 51.65
N ARG A 5 -2.65 13.80 52.27
CA ARG A 5 -3.88 13.16 51.82
C ARG A 5 -4.62 14.11 50.89
N LYS A 6 -5.31 13.53 49.91
CA LYS A 6 -6.17 14.26 48.97
C LYS A 6 -7.15 15.19 49.70
N ASP A 7 -7.77 14.68 50.76
CA ASP A 7 -8.80 15.38 51.52
C ASP A 7 -8.23 16.65 52.19
N ASP A 8 -7.02 16.57 52.76
CA ASP A 8 -6.34 17.73 53.36
C ASP A 8 -6.12 18.86 52.32
N VAL A 9 -5.82 18.49 51.07
CA VAL A 9 -5.62 19.46 49.98
C VAL A 9 -6.96 20.06 49.53
N GLN A 10 -8.03 19.26 49.49
CA GLN A 10 -9.37 19.76 49.18
C GLN A 10 -9.85 20.74 50.24
N ASP A 11 -9.60 20.46 51.51
CA ASP A 11 -9.94 21.34 52.63
C ASP A 11 -9.19 22.67 52.54
N ILE A 12 -7.89 22.64 52.22
CA ILE A 12 -7.09 23.86 52.03
C ILE A 12 -7.64 24.70 50.86
N VAL A 13 -7.92 24.09 49.71
CA VAL A 13 -8.48 24.82 48.55
C VAL A 13 -9.90 25.33 48.84
N GLY A 14 -10.69 24.57 49.60
CA GLY A 14 -12.00 24.99 50.09
C GLY A 14 -11.93 26.20 51.02
N GLU A 15 -10.99 26.19 51.98
CA GLU A 15 -10.71 27.32 52.87
C GLU A 15 -10.29 28.56 52.06
N ILE A 16 -9.46 28.40 51.01
CA ILE A 16 -9.04 29.52 50.14
C ILE A 16 -10.24 30.12 49.41
N ARG A 17 -11.09 29.29 48.79
CA ARG A 17 -12.29 29.77 48.08
C ARG A 17 -13.25 30.49 49.02
N ALA A 18 -13.52 29.90 50.18
CA ALA A 18 -14.36 30.52 51.19
C ALA A 18 -13.79 31.88 51.64
N MET A 19 -12.46 32.00 51.77
CA MET A 19 -11.79 33.24 52.12
C MET A 19 -11.91 34.31 51.03
N LEU A 20 -11.79 33.94 49.75
CA LEU A 20 -11.97 34.84 48.62
C LEU A 20 -13.41 35.34 48.43
N GLU A 21 -14.41 34.61 48.94
CA GLU A 21 -15.82 35.00 48.88
C GLU A 21 -16.26 35.95 50.01
N LEU A 22 -15.44 36.09 51.07
CA LEU A 22 -15.76 36.97 52.20
C LEU A 22 -15.76 38.44 51.76
N ARG A 23 -16.81 39.17 52.13
CA ARG A 23 -16.95 40.62 51.85
C ARG A 23 -16.06 41.51 52.74
N ASN A 24 -15.61 40.98 53.87
CA ASN A 24 -14.75 41.70 54.81
C ASN A 24 -13.32 41.18 54.68
N ASP A 25 -12.34 42.06 54.84
CA ASP A 25 -10.93 41.67 54.83
C ASP A 25 -10.67 40.62 55.94
N PRO A 26 -10.11 39.44 55.60
CA PRO A 26 -9.79 38.41 56.57
C PRO A 26 -8.70 38.89 57.54
N SER A 27 -8.60 38.26 58.71
CA SER A 27 -7.52 38.59 59.64
C SER A 27 -6.16 38.22 59.03
N GLU A 28 -5.17 39.10 59.18
CA GLU A 28 -3.80 38.88 58.67
C GLU A 28 -3.20 37.54 59.15
N ALA A 29 -3.55 37.14 60.38
CA ALA A 29 -3.11 35.87 60.98
C ALA A 29 -3.70 34.64 60.27
N GLU A 30 -4.97 34.67 59.88
CA GLU A 30 -5.61 33.57 59.14
C GLU A 30 -5.09 33.47 57.71
N LEU A 31 -4.92 34.62 57.05
CA LEU A 31 -4.36 34.73 55.70
C LEU A 31 -2.93 34.17 55.65
N LYS A 32 -2.10 34.52 56.64
CA LYS A 32 -0.75 33.97 56.81
C LYS A 32 -0.76 32.46 57.04
N ARG A 33 -1.61 31.97 57.95
CA ARG A 33 -1.72 30.54 58.25
C ARG A 33 -2.09 29.73 57.01
N LEU A 34 -3.08 30.20 56.24
CA LEU A 34 -3.58 29.50 55.07
C LEU A 34 -2.58 29.53 53.89
N SER A 35 -1.90 30.66 53.70
CA SER A 35 -0.85 30.78 52.68
C SER A 35 0.34 29.86 52.97
N GLU A 36 0.82 29.80 54.22
CA GLU A 36 1.90 28.90 54.63
C GLU A 36 1.54 27.42 54.40
N LYS A 37 0.30 27.02 54.76
CA LYS A 37 -0.20 25.66 54.51
C LYS A 37 -0.25 25.33 53.02
N TYR A 38 -0.80 26.22 52.21
CA TYR A 38 -0.91 26.03 50.76
C TYR A 38 0.46 25.92 50.10
N VAL A 39 1.41 26.79 50.46
CA VAL A 39 2.79 26.77 49.98
C VAL A 39 3.49 25.45 50.33
N ALA A 40 3.36 24.99 51.58
CA ALA A 40 3.99 23.75 52.03
C ALA A 40 3.47 22.53 51.24
N VAL A 41 2.16 22.46 50.99
CA VAL A 41 1.54 21.38 50.20
C VAL A 41 2.06 21.38 48.76
N ILE A 42 2.10 22.54 48.09
CA ILE A 42 2.60 22.61 46.70
C ILE A 42 4.08 22.19 46.63
N GLN A 43 4.92 22.66 47.55
CA GLN A 43 6.34 22.30 47.55
C GLN A 43 6.56 20.79 47.70
N GLN A 44 5.78 20.15 48.58
CA GLN A 44 5.86 18.71 48.76
C GLN A 44 5.33 17.96 47.52
N VAL A 45 4.21 18.38 46.93
CA VAL A 45 3.68 17.80 45.68
C VAL A 45 4.68 17.94 44.54
N ASN A 46 5.31 19.10 44.37
CA ASN A 46 6.33 19.33 43.35
C ASN A 46 7.59 18.46 43.56
N SER A 47 8.01 18.25 44.81
CA SER A 47 9.11 17.32 45.12
C SER A 47 8.78 15.88 44.72
N MET A 48 7.52 15.46 44.91
CA MET A 48 7.05 14.12 44.52
C MET A 48 6.93 13.98 43.00
N LEU A 49 6.40 15.01 42.33
CA LEU A 49 6.33 15.07 40.85
C LEU A 49 7.73 15.01 40.24
N LYS A 50 8.69 15.76 40.77
CA LYS A 50 10.09 15.73 40.32
C LYS A 50 10.68 14.32 40.44
N THR A 51 10.44 13.64 41.57
CA THR A 51 10.90 12.25 41.76
C THR A 51 10.31 11.30 40.70
N CYS A 52 9.01 11.45 40.40
CA CYS A 52 8.34 10.64 39.39
C CYS A 52 8.84 10.98 37.98
N LEU A 53 9.10 12.26 37.69
CA LEU A 53 9.66 12.70 36.42
C LEU A 53 11.07 12.13 36.20
N GLU A 54 11.93 12.14 37.22
CA GLU A 54 13.26 11.52 37.16
C GLU A 54 13.19 10.01 36.85
N LEU A 55 12.16 9.32 37.34
CA LEU A 55 11.91 7.91 36.99
C LEU A 55 11.50 7.76 35.53
N VAL A 56 10.61 8.64 35.03
CA VAL A 56 10.21 8.67 33.61
C VAL A 56 11.42 8.92 32.70
N GLU A 57 12.27 9.88 33.04
CA GLU A 57 13.50 10.22 32.29
C GLU A 57 14.51 9.06 32.29
N LYS A 58 14.57 8.28 33.36
CA LYS A 58 15.37 7.03 33.42
C LYS A 58 14.72 5.85 32.68
N GLY A 59 13.53 6.02 32.11
CA GLY A 59 12.77 4.97 31.43
C GLY A 59 12.00 4.02 32.37
N LEU A 60 11.98 4.29 33.68
CA LEU A 60 11.28 3.53 34.71
C LEU A 60 9.82 3.97 34.86
N LYS A 61 9.08 3.87 33.74
CA LYS A 61 7.70 4.40 33.64
C LYS A 61 6.71 3.69 34.57
N SER A 62 6.87 2.38 34.76
CA SER A 62 6.01 1.58 35.64
C SER A 62 6.15 1.99 37.10
N GLU A 63 7.38 2.22 37.55
CA GLU A 63 7.70 2.70 38.89
C GLU A 63 7.19 4.13 39.10
N ALA A 64 7.31 4.99 38.09
CA ALA A 64 6.76 6.34 38.13
C ALA A 64 5.23 6.33 38.29
N ILE A 65 4.53 5.51 37.51
CA ILE A 65 3.07 5.33 37.60
C ILE A 65 2.67 4.80 38.97
N MET A 66 3.32 3.73 39.45
CA MET A 66 3.03 3.14 40.76
C MET A 66 3.17 4.18 41.89
N ARG A 67 4.25 4.98 41.85
CA ARG A 67 4.50 6.01 42.85
C ARG A 67 3.50 7.16 42.74
N ALA A 68 3.13 7.57 41.52
CA ALA A 68 2.09 8.57 41.32
C ALA A 68 0.72 8.10 41.84
N ASP A 69 0.37 6.84 41.61
CA ASP A 69 -0.88 6.21 42.08
C ASP A 69 -0.91 6.05 43.60
N GLU A 70 0.21 5.63 44.23
CA GLU A 70 0.34 5.48 45.69
C GLU A 70 -0.07 6.75 46.44
N TYR A 71 0.30 7.90 45.90
CA TYR A 71 0.00 9.21 46.49
C TYR A 71 -1.17 9.94 45.84
N ARG A 72 -1.86 9.32 44.86
CA ARG A 72 -2.91 9.98 44.05
C ARG A 72 -2.47 11.34 43.50
N LEU A 73 -1.21 11.41 43.06
CA LEU A 73 -0.50 12.66 42.81
C LEU A 73 -1.18 13.50 41.72
N LEU A 74 -1.66 12.87 40.64
CA LEU A 74 -2.34 13.57 39.55
C LEU A 74 -3.69 14.15 39.97
N GLU A 75 -4.42 13.48 40.87
CA GLU A 75 -5.66 14.01 41.43
C GLU A 75 -5.38 15.23 42.31
N ILE A 76 -4.33 15.16 43.15
CA ILE A 76 -3.91 16.28 43.99
C ILE A 76 -3.51 17.49 43.14
N VAL A 77 -2.75 17.29 42.07
CA VAL A 77 -2.39 18.36 41.13
C VAL A 77 -3.63 19.00 40.50
N SER A 78 -4.63 18.20 40.10
CA SER A 78 -5.88 18.73 39.54
C SER A 78 -6.72 19.55 40.54
N ILE A 79 -6.59 19.27 41.85
CA ILE A 79 -7.25 20.05 42.91
C ILE A 79 -6.51 21.37 43.15
N LEU A 80 -5.17 21.33 43.11
CA LEU A 80 -4.32 22.52 43.26
C LEU A 80 -4.43 23.47 42.07
N ASP A 81 -4.84 22.97 40.90
CA ASP A 81 -5.10 23.71 39.65
C ASP A 81 -6.57 24.16 39.58
N PHE A 82 -6.93 25.14 40.43
CA PHE A 82 -8.29 25.68 40.49
C PHE A 82 -8.41 27.07 39.84
N PRO A 83 -9.57 27.44 39.26
CA PRO A 83 -9.72 28.68 38.50
C PRO A 83 -9.40 29.96 39.29
N GLU A 84 -9.70 29.97 40.59
CA GLU A 84 -9.50 31.13 41.47
C GLU A 84 -8.03 31.30 41.93
N GLN A 85 -7.11 30.43 41.49
CA GLN A 85 -5.72 30.44 41.96
C GLN A 85 -5.01 31.77 41.67
N GLN A 86 -5.22 32.37 40.49
CA GLN A 86 -4.61 33.66 40.18
C GLN A 86 -5.16 34.78 41.08
N VAL A 87 -6.46 34.73 41.38
CA VAL A 87 -7.11 35.68 42.30
C VAL A 87 -6.52 35.54 43.71
N TRP A 88 -6.28 34.31 44.17
CA TRP A 88 -5.60 34.05 45.43
C TRP A 88 -4.18 34.63 45.48
N VAL A 89 -3.40 34.45 44.41
CA VAL A 89 -2.05 35.01 44.28
C VAL A 89 -2.08 36.54 44.35
N ASP A 90 -2.97 37.17 43.58
CA ASP A 90 -3.13 38.62 43.56
C ASP A 90 -3.55 39.15 44.94
N HIS A 91 -4.44 38.41 45.63
CA HIS A 91 -4.87 38.72 46.99
C HIS A 91 -3.69 38.65 47.98
N LEU A 92 -2.89 37.59 47.96
CA LEU A 92 -1.70 37.47 48.82
C LEU A 92 -0.68 38.60 48.58
N ASN A 93 -0.47 38.99 47.32
CA ASN A 93 0.44 40.06 46.94
C ASN A 93 0.00 41.43 47.49
N GLN A 94 -1.31 41.70 47.58
CA GLN A 94 -1.84 42.95 48.15
C GLN A 94 -1.48 43.12 49.63
N PHE A 95 -1.36 42.01 50.38
CA PHE A 95 -0.99 42.00 51.79
C PHE A 95 0.52 41.76 52.02
N GLY A 96 1.34 41.71 50.96
CA GLY A 96 2.78 41.51 51.07
C GLY A 96 3.23 40.10 51.45
N PHE A 97 2.37 39.09 51.30
CA PHE A 97 2.74 37.68 51.49
C PHE A 97 3.51 37.13 50.28
N PRO A 98 4.39 36.14 50.47
CA PRO A 98 5.12 35.52 49.37
C PRO A 98 4.16 34.81 48.41
N THR A 99 4.38 35.01 47.11
CA THR A 99 3.63 34.30 46.06
C THR A 99 3.87 32.79 46.16
N PRO A 100 2.81 31.96 46.24
CA PRO A 100 2.95 30.51 46.23
C PRO A 100 3.61 29.99 44.95
N PRO A 101 4.44 28.93 45.02
CA PRO A 101 4.92 28.27 43.81
C PRO A 101 3.75 27.68 43.02
N ALA A 102 3.89 27.56 41.70
CA ALA A 102 2.91 26.85 40.88
C ALA A 102 3.12 25.32 40.99
N ALA A 103 2.05 24.54 40.86
CA ALA A 103 2.17 23.09 40.71
C ALA A 103 2.85 22.75 39.38
N ASP A 104 3.75 21.76 39.38
CA ASP A 104 4.53 21.36 38.19
C ASP A 104 3.65 20.60 37.16
N GLN A 105 2.97 21.39 36.33
CA GLN A 105 2.09 20.91 35.27
C GLN A 105 2.86 20.13 34.20
N PHE A 106 4.12 20.46 33.95
CA PHE A 106 4.94 19.75 32.98
C PHE A 106 5.20 18.31 33.44
N ALA A 107 5.68 18.12 34.67
CA ALA A 107 5.89 16.80 35.25
C ALA A 107 4.59 15.99 35.28
N SER A 108 3.48 16.60 35.68
CA SER A 108 2.15 15.96 35.68
C SER A 108 1.76 15.43 34.29
N ARG A 109 1.92 16.24 33.23
CA ARG A 109 1.63 15.82 31.84
C ARG A 109 2.52 14.67 31.39
N GLN A 110 3.82 14.70 31.70
CA GLN A 110 4.76 13.63 31.34
C GLN A 110 4.43 12.31 32.04
N ILE A 111 4.10 12.37 33.33
CA ILE A 111 3.68 11.21 34.11
C ILE A 111 2.35 10.66 33.55
N ASN A 112 1.36 11.53 33.28
CA ASN A 112 0.08 11.12 32.71
C ASN A 112 0.24 10.46 31.32
N ALA A 113 1.15 10.97 30.48
CA ALA A 113 1.45 10.39 29.17
C ALA A 113 1.97 8.95 29.25
N CYS A 114 2.55 8.54 30.39
CA CYS A 114 3.01 7.16 30.61
C CYS A 114 1.88 6.14 30.78
N TYR A 115 0.68 6.57 31.23
CA TYR A 115 -0.42 5.63 31.52
C TYR A 115 -1.00 4.98 30.26
N ALA A 116 -1.12 5.72 29.15
CA ALA A 116 -1.74 5.18 27.93
C ALA A 116 -0.95 3.99 27.34
N PRO A 117 0.38 4.07 27.16
CA PRO A 117 1.19 2.92 26.77
C PRO A 117 1.13 1.77 27.79
N ALA A 118 1.25 2.07 29.09
CA ALA A 118 1.21 1.06 30.15
C ALA A 118 -0.10 0.25 30.15
N ARG A 119 -1.25 0.92 29.96
CA ARG A 119 -2.57 0.27 29.87
C ARG A 119 -2.68 -0.69 28.67
N ARG A 120 -2.02 -0.39 27.54
CA ARG A 120 -2.00 -1.28 26.36
C ARG A 120 -1.14 -2.53 26.60
N LEU A 121 -0.06 -2.39 27.37
CA LEU A 121 0.90 -3.46 27.65
C LEU A 121 0.47 -4.39 28.78
N GLU A 122 -0.26 -3.88 29.78
CA GLU A 122 -0.64 -4.64 30.98
C GLU A 122 -1.40 -5.95 30.66
N PRO A 123 -2.39 -5.98 29.73
CA PRO A 123 -3.01 -7.24 29.32
C PRO A 123 -2.02 -8.25 28.73
N LEU A 124 -1.01 -7.79 27.98
CA LEU A 124 0.01 -8.65 27.38
C LEU A 124 0.96 -9.21 28.43
N TYR A 125 1.39 -8.41 29.40
CA TYR A 125 2.21 -8.87 30.52
C TYR A 125 1.47 -9.86 31.42
N ARG A 126 0.18 -9.61 31.70
CA ARG A 126 -0.68 -10.56 32.40
C ARG A 126 -0.80 -11.88 31.65
N LEU A 127 -1.05 -11.82 30.34
CA LEU A 127 -1.13 -12.98 29.48
C LEU A 127 0.21 -13.75 29.46
N ASN A 128 1.34 -13.05 29.38
CA ASN A 128 2.67 -13.67 29.43
C ASN A 128 2.90 -14.39 30.77
N ARG A 129 2.57 -13.76 31.90
CA ARG A 129 2.64 -14.38 33.24
C ARG A 129 1.74 -15.61 33.33
N GLN A 130 0.52 -15.53 32.82
CA GLN A 130 -0.42 -16.66 32.80
C GLN A 130 0.16 -17.85 32.02
N HIS A 131 0.69 -17.63 30.82
CA HIS A 131 1.28 -18.70 30.02
C HIS A 131 2.58 -19.25 30.61
N ALA A 132 3.36 -18.42 31.31
CA ALA A 132 4.53 -18.87 32.04
C ALA A 132 4.15 -19.80 33.20
N LEU A 133 3.18 -19.40 34.04
CA LEU A 133 2.69 -20.21 35.16
C LEU A 133 2.00 -21.50 34.70
N ALA A 134 1.24 -21.45 33.61
CA ALA A 134 0.58 -22.62 33.02
C ALA A 134 1.54 -23.54 32.24
N ASN A 135 2.84 -23.22 32.16
CA ASN A 135 3.82 -23.94 31.35
C ASN A 135 3.35 -24.17 29.90
N SER A 136 2.73 -23.16 29.30
CA SER A 136 2.22 -23.25 27.93
C SER A 136 3.36 -23.50 26.92
N PRO A 137 3.06 -24.08 25.74
CA PRO A 137 4.07 -24.34 24.71
C PRO A 137 4.89 -23.10 24.36
N LEU A 138 6.19 -23.29 24.10
CA LEU A 138 7.12 -22.20 23.85
C LEU A 138 6.68 -21.29 22.68
N SER A 139 6.10 -21.86 21.63
CA SER A 139 5.56 -21.10 20.49
C SER A 139 4.48 -20.08 20.90
N VAL A 140 3.60 -20.47 21.83
CA VAL A 140 2.54 -19.59 22.36
C VAL A 140 3.15 -18.45 23.15
N ARG A 141 4.08 -18.76 24.08
CA ARG A 141 4.78 -17.75 24.89
C ARG A 141 5.57 -16.78 24.02
N LEU A 142 6.27 -17.30 23.01
CA LEU A 142 7.02 -16.51 22.03
C LEU A 142 6.10 -15.56 21.26
N GLY A 143 4.91 -16.01 20.84
CA GLY A 143 3.92 -15.15 20.19
C GLY A 143 3.42 -14.00 21.08
N VAL A 144 3.25 -14.22 22.38
CA VAL A 144 2.94 -13.13 23.34
C VAL A 144 4.13 -12.18 23.49
N MET A 145 5.34 -12.72 23.65
CA MET A 145 6.55 -11.93 23.87
C MET A 145 6.90 -11.06 22.66
N ARG A 146 6.70 -11.55 21.43
CA ARG A 146 6.85 -10.75 20.19
C ARG A 146 5.85 -9.59 20.14
N ARG A 147 4.62 -9.77 20.63
CA ARG A 147 3.63 -8.68 20.72
C ARG A 147 4.02 -7.63 21.75
N ILE A 148 4.55 -8.05 22.90
CA ILE A 148 5.14 -7.13 23.89
C ILE A 148 6.27 -6.35 23.24
N TYR A 149 7.24 -7.02 22.63
CA TYR A 149 8.37 -6.38 21.94
C TYR A 149 7.95 -5.35 20.86
N LYS A 150 6.92 -5.66 20.07
CA LYS A 150 6.40 -4.73 19.04
C LYS A 150 5.74 -3.48 19.65
N THR A 151 5.20 -3.59 20.86
CA THR A 151 4.46 -2.50 21.53
C THR A 151 5.35 -1.66 22.44
N GLU A 152 6.44 -2.24 22.94
CA GLU A 152 7.40 -1.56 23.81
C GLU A 152 8.20 -0.46 23.10
N VAL A 153 8.68 0.51 23.89
CA VAL A 153 9.43 1.69 23.41
C VAL A 153 10.74 1.85 24.18
N ALA A 154 11.76 2.43 23.55
CA ALA A 154 13.05 2.79 24.16
C ALA A 154 13.75 1.58 24.86
N SER A 155 14.32 1.80 26.04
CA SER A 155 15.11 0.80 26.78
C SER A 155 14.34 -0.48 27.12
N ALA A 156 13.02 -0.38 27.38
CA ALA A 156 12.18 -1.54 27.65
C ALA A 156 12.07 -2.47 26.42
N LYS A 157 12.11 -1.91 25.21
CA LYS A 157 12.09 -2.67 23.96
C LYS A 157 13.33 -3.55 23.81
N GLU A 158 14.50 -3.07 24.22
CA GLU A 158 15.74 -3.85 24.18
C GLU A 158 15.71 -5.04 25.14
N VAL A 159 15.17 -4.84 26.35
CA VAL A 159 14.98 -5.92 27.34
C VAL A 159 14.00 -6.97 26.78
N ALA A 160 12.87 -6.53 26.23
CA ALA A 160 11.92 -7.42 25.58
C ALA A 160 12.55 -8.17 24.38
N GLY A 161 13.38 -7.50 23.59
CA GLY A 161 14.08 -8.07 22.45
C GLY A 161 15.02 -9.20 22.85
N ARG A 162 15.86 -9.00 23.88
CA ARG A 162 16.72 -10.05 24.43
C ARG A 162 15.93 -11.28 24.90
N GLN A 163 14.76 -11.05 25.51
CA GLN A 163 13.88 -12.15 25.93
C GLN A 163 13.29 -12.92 24.73
N VAL A 164 12.91 -12.21 23.65
CA VAL A 164 12.46 -12.83 22.39
C VAL A 164 13.58 -13.67 21.79
N GLU A 165 14.80 -13.14 21.68
CA GLU A 165 15.96 -13.87 21.11
C GLU A 165 16.31 -15.14 21.89
N LEU A 166 16.20 -15.10 23.22
CA LEU A 166 16.35 -16.27 24.08
C LEU A 166 15.29 -17.34 23.75
N PHE A 167 14.03 -16.95 23.65
CA PHE A 167 12.93 -17.86 23.29
C PHE A 167 13.09 -18.40 21.87
N GLU A 168 13.53 -17.58 20.92
CA GLU A 168 13.79 -17.98 19.54
C GLU A 168 14.94 -18.99 19.46
N THR A 169 15.99 -18.79 20.26
CA THR A 169 17.12 -19.73 20.31
C THR A 169 16.68 -21.11 20.81
N GLU A 170 15.86 -21.17 21.86
CA GLU A 170 15.29 -22.44 22.34
C GLU A 170 14.25 -23.01 21.37
N ARG A 171 13.44 -22.16 20.73
CA ARG A 171 12.45 -22.60 19.74
C ARG A 171 13.13 -23.26 18.55
N MET A 172 14.24 -22.71 18.06
CA MET A 172 15.02 -23.31 16.97
C MET A 172 15.51 -24.73 17.30
N LYS A 173 15.91 -25.00 18.56
CA LYS A 173 16.25 -26.37 19.00
C LYS A 173 15.04 -27.29 18.93
N GLY A 174 13.88 -26.80 19.39
CA GLY A 174 12.61 -27.52 19.29
C GLY A 174 12.21 -27.83 17.84
N VAL A 175 12.31 -26.85 16.94
CA VAL A 175 12.00 -27.00 15.51
C VAL A 175 12.88 -28.04 14.85
N ARG A 176 14.19 -28.14 15.19
CA ARG A 176 15.06 -29.20 14.67
C ARG A 176 14.56 -30.59 15.04
N LYS A 177 14.16 -30.78 16.29
CA LYS A 177 13.61 -32.06 16.76
C LYS A 177 12.27 -32.37 16.08
N GLU A 178 11.35 -31.40 16.08
CA GLU A 178 10.04 -31.54 15.45
C GLU A 178 10.15 -31.82 13.94
N LEU A 179 11.13 -31.23 13.26
CA LEU A 179 11.41 -31.52 11.86
C LEU A 179 11.86 -32.96 11.66
N ALA A 180 12.79 -33.46 12.47
CA ALA A 180 13.24 -34.84 12.40
C ALA A 180 12.09 -35.83 12.67
N ASP A 181 11.28 -35.56 13.70
CA ASP A 181 10.11 -36.36 14.05
C ASP A 181 9.07 -36.36 12.90
N ALA A 182 8.81 -35.19 12.30
CA ALA A 182 7.88 -35.06 11.17
C ALA A 182 8.39 -35.75 9.90
N MET A 183 9.71 -35.74 9.65
CA MET A 183 10.32 -36.49 8.55
C MET A 183 10.18 -38.00 8.76
N GLN A 184 10.40 -38.49 9.98
CA GLN A 184 10.26 -39.91 10.31
C GLN A 184 8.81 -40.39 10.24
N ALA A 185 7.88 -39.58 10.79
CA ALA A 185 6.46 -39.87 10.78
C ALA A 185 5.79 -39.58 9.42
N GLN A 186 6.50 -38.96 8.48
CA GLN A 186 5.98 -38.53 7.18
C GLN A 186 4.74 -37.59 7.32
N ASP A 187 4.78 -36.74 8.34
CA ASP A 187 3.70 -35.80 8.67
C ASP A 187 3.80 -34.54 7.81
N HIS A 188 3.18 -34.59 6.63
CA HIS A 188 3.12 -33.49 5.67
C HIS A 188 2.61 -32.18 6.27
N ARG A 189 1.54 -32.25 7.06
CA ARG A 189 0.94 -31.05 7.66
C ARG A 189 1.94 -30.40 8.58
N ARG A 190 2.65 -31.19 9.38
CA ARG A 190 3.69 -30.67 10.27
C ARG A 190 4.88 -30.10 9.52
N LEU A 191 5.36 -30.75 8.47
CA LEU A 191 6.44 -30.23 7.61
C LEU A 191 6.07 -28.88 6.99
N HIS A 192 4.84 -28.74 6.49
CA HIS A 192 4.34 -27.48 5.94
C HIS A 192 4.30 -26.36 7.00
N LEU A 193 3.77 -26.66 8.19
CA LEU A 193 3.73 -25.69 9.30
C LEU A 193 5.13 -25.24 9.75
N LEU A 194 6.09 -26.17 9.80
CA LEU A 194 7.47 -25.85 10.18
C LEU A 194 8.17 -25.00 9.11
N CYS A 195 7.94 -25.27 7.81
CA CYS A 195 8.44 -24.42 6.73
C CYS A 195 7.86 -23.00 6.84
N ALA A 196 6.54 -22.87 7.03
CA ALA A 196 5.89 -21.58 7.20
C ALA A 196 6.42 -20.82 8.43
N GLU A 197 6.62 -21.50 9.56
CA GLU A 197 7.19 -20.90 10.77
C GLU A 197 8.62 -20.39 10.51
N LEU A 198 9.47 -21.18 9.85
CA LEU A 198 10.86 -20.84 9.54
C LEU A 198 11.00 -19.73 8.48
N SER A 199 10.01 -19.55 7.61
CA SER A 199 9.98 -18.48 6.59
C SER A 199 9.31 -17.19 7.06
N SER A 200 8.80 -17.14 8.29
CA SER A 200 8.15 -15.94 8.82
C SER A 200 9.13 -14.77 8.98
N LYS A 201 8.64 -13.53 8.77
CA LYS A 201 9.41 -12.30 9.02
C LYS A 201 9.45 -11.90 10.51
N ASP A 202 8.75 -12.63 11.38
CA ASP A 202 8.65 -12.30 12.80
C ASP A 202 9.86 -12.73 13.65
N TRP A 203 10.87 -13.38 13.05
CA TRP A 203 12.09 -13.74 13.75
C TRP A 203 12.99 -12.51 13.94
N LEU A 204 13.37 -12.21 15.19
CA LEU A 204 14.43 -11.22 15.45
C LEU A 204 15.80 -11.81 15.12
N LYS A 205 16.00 -13.08 15.50
CA LYS A 205 17.18 -13.86 15.14
C LYS A 205 16.86 -14.75 13.95
N THR A 206 17.38 -14.38 12.79
CA THR A 206 17.18 -15.12 11.54
C THR A 206 17.47 -16.62 11.72
N PRO A 207 16.54 -17.51 11.34
CA PRO A 207 16.76 -18.95 11.39
C PRO A 207 17.97 -19.37 10.57
N ASP A 208 18.67 -20.42 11.03
CA ASP A 208 19.80 -21.00 10.30
C ASP A 208 19.37 -21.43 8.89
N ALA A 209 20.06 -20.92 7.86
CA ALA A 209 19.75 -21.23 6.46
C ALA A 209 19.87 -22.73 6.15
N GLY A 210 20.74 -23.46 6.87
CA GLY A 210 20.83 -24.91 6.77
C GLY A 210 19.52 -25.60 7.20
N LEU A 211 18.98 -25.20 8.34
CA LEU A 211 17.69 -25.68 8.84
C LEU A 211 16.53 -25.36 7.89
N VAL A 212 16.45 -24.13 7.38
CA VAL A 212 15.41 -23.72 6.41
C VAL A 212 15.46 -24.58 5.15
N ARG A 213 16.65 -24.73 4.55
CA ARG A 213 16.83 -25.58 3.37
C ARG A 213 16.47 -27.04 3.64
N SER A 214 16.82 -27.56 4.82
CA SER A 214 16.47 -28.92 5.23
C SER A 214 14.95 -29.11 5.31
N ALA A 215 14.24 -28.18 5.94
CA ALA A 215 12.78 -28.23 6.06
C ALA A 215 12.09 -28.17 4.69
N VAL A 216 12.49 -27.24 3.82
CA VAL A 216 11.94 -27.11 2.46
C VAL A 216 12.21 -28.36 1.62
N ARG A 217 13.42 -28.93 1.71
CA ARG A 217 13.76 -30.18 1.02
C ARG A 217 12.89 -31.34 1.51
N ALA A 218 12.73 -31.47 2.83
CA ALA A 218 11.90 -32.51 3.42
C ALA A 218 10.43 -32.41 2.96
N LEU A 219 9.86 -31.19 2.95
CA LEU A 219 8.51 -30.95 2.45
C LEU A 219 8.37 -31.35 0.97
N LYS A 220 9.30 -30.90 0.11
CA LYS A 220 9.30 -31.25 -1.32
C LYS A 220 9.42 -32.76 -1.56
N GLN A 221 10.25 -33.46 -0.78
CA GLN A 221 10.38 -34.91 -0.87
C GLN A 221 9.10 -35.64 -0.46
N ASP A 222 8.43 -35.17 0.60
CA ASP A 222 7.14 -35.74 1.04
C ASP A 222 6.03 -35.48 0.01
N GLU A 223 5.97 -34.27 -0.56
CA GLU A 223 5.06 -33.90 -1.65
C GLU A 223 5.27 -34.78 -2.88
N ALA A 224 6.52 -34.96 -3.32
CA ALA A 224 6.86 -35.84 -4.43
C ALA A 224 6.45 -37.29 -4.15
N ARG A 225 6.68 -37.79 -2.93
CA ARG A 225 6.25 -39.15 -2.52
C ARG A 225 4.73 -39.30 -2.56
N ARG A 226 3.99 -38.34 -2.01
CA ARG A 226 2.52 -38.35 -2.01
C ARG A 226 1.94 -38.26 -3.43
N ALA A 227 2.50 -37.40 -4.26
CA ALA A 227 2.13 -37.32 -5.67
C ALA A 227 2.38 -38.65 -6.39
N ARG A 228 3.52 -39.31 -6.14
CA ARG A 228 3.81 -40.65 -6.68
C ARG A 228 2.78 -41.70 -6.23
N LEU A 229 2.40 -41.72 -4.95
CA LEU A 229 1.38 -42.64 -4.43
C LEU A 229 0.00 -42.38 -5.06
N GLN A 230 -0.37 -41.11 -5.23
CA GLN A 230 -1.62 -40.75 -5.92
C GLN A 230 -1.59 -41.19 -7.38
N MET A 231 -0.48 -40.96 -8.08
CA MET A 231 -0.28 -41.43 -9.46
C MET A 231 -0.44 -42.95 -9.56
N GLN A 232 0.11 -43.72 -8.63
CA GLN A 232 -0.09 -45.18 -8.61
C GLN A 232 -1.56 -45.59 -8.58
N GLY A 233 -2.39 -44.90 -7.79
CA GLY A 233 -3.85 -45.13 -7.78
C GLY A 233 -4.54 -44.70 -9.07
N LEU A 234 -4.03 -43.66 -9.73
CA LEU A 234 -4.54 -43.19 -11.02
C LEU A 234 -4.22 -44.16 -12.16
N VAL A 235 -3.09 -44.88 -12.12
CA VAL A 235 -2.72 -45.85 -13.17
C VAL A 235 -3.80 -46.92 -13.33
N SER A 236 -4.23 -47.56 -12.24
CA SER A 236 -5.26 -48.59 -12.31
C SER A 236 -6.61 -48.01 -12.74
N SER A 237 -6.98 -46.84 -12.19
CA SER A 237 -8.21 -46.16 -12.59
C SER A 237 -8.20 -45.78 -14.08
N LEU A 238 -7.08 -45.33 -14.62
CA LEU A 238 -6.95 -44.99 -16.03
C LEU A 238 -7.11 -46.22 -16.91
N GLN A 239 -6.49 -47.34 -16.53
CA GLN A 239 -6.59 -48.60 -17.26
C GLN A 239 -8.04 -49.10 -17.32
N ASP A 240 -8.77 -49.03 -16.20
CA ASP A 240 -10.18 -49.41 -16.14
C ASP A 240 -11.03 -48.50 -17.05
N LYS A 241 -10.84 -47.17 -16.97
CA LYS A 241 -11.56 -46.20 -17.80
C LYS A 241 -11.24 -46.32 -19.29
N TRP A 242 -9.99 -46.59 -19.61
CA TRP A 242 -9.55 -46.84 -20.97
C TRP A 242 -10.19 -48.12 -21.53
N SER A 243 -10.20 -49.22 -20.77
CA SER A 243 -10.85 -50.47 -21.19
C SER A 243 -12.37 -50.31 -21.41
N ALA A 244 -13.00 -49.41 -20.64
CA ALA A 244 -14.41 -49.05 -20.77
C ALA A 244 -14.69 -47.99 -21.86
N HIS A 245 -13.65 -47.48 -22.53
CA HIS A 245 -13.73 -46.38 -23.51
C HIS A 245 -14.40 -45.10 -22.95
N ASP A 246 -14.23 -44.83 -21.65
CA ASP A 246 -14.79 -43.67 -20.96
C ASP A 246 -13.86 -42.45 -21.11
N VAL A 247 -14.01 -41.73 -22.23
CA VAL A 247 -13.19 -40.56 -22.61
C VAL A 247 -13.25 -39.46 -21.56
N ALA A 248 -14.45 -39.14 -21.07
CA ALA A 248 -14.66 -38.05 -20.12
C ALA A 248 -13.93 -38.29 -18.80
N ALA A 249 -14.06 -39.50 -18.23
CA ALA A 249 -13.32 -39.84 -17.01
C ALA A 249 -11.81 -39.93 -17.26
N GLY A 250 -11.38 -40.41 -18.43
CA GLY A 250 -9.97 -40.44 -18.83
C GLY A 250 -9.34 -39.05 -18.87
N ARG A 251 -10.03 -38.04 -19.41
CA ARG A 251 -9.58 -36.63 -19.42
C ARG A 251 -9.40 -36.07 -18.01
N GLN A 252 -10.35 -36.31 -17.11
CA GLN A 252 -10.23 -35.90 -15.70
C GLN A 252 -9.02 -36.54 -15.02
N ILE A 253 -8.78 -37.84 -15.27
CA ILE A 253 -7.60 -38.53 -14.73
C ILE A 253 -6.32 -37.91 -15.29
N ARG A 254 -6.27 -37.58 -16.59
CA ARG A 254 -5.11 -36.91 -17.22
C ARG A 254 -4.79 -35.57 -16.56
N GLU A 255 -5.79 -34.77 -16.24
CA GLU A 255 -5.60 -33.48 -15.54
C GLU A 255 -4.98 -33.67 -14.15
N ILE A 256 -5.54 -34.58 -13.34
CA ILE A 256 -5.01 -34.88 -12.00
C ILE A 256 -3.60 -35.47 -12.10
N TRP A 257 -3.37 -36.34 -13.09
CA TRP A 257 -2.07 -36.94 -13.37
C TRP A 257 -1.02 -35.86 -13.68
N ASN A 258 -1.30 -34.93 -14.58
CA ASN A 258 -0.39 -33.86 -14.96
C ASN A 258 -0.01 -32.98 -13.74
N ALA A 259 -1.00 -32.65 -12.89
CA ALA A 259 -0.76 -31.91 -11.65
C ALA A 259 0.13 -32.69 -10.66
N CYS A 260 -0.01 -34.02 -10.61
CA CYS A 260 0.84 -34.88 -9.77
C CYS A 260 2.24 -35.04 -10.36
N GLN A 261 2.38 -35.19 -11.68
CA GLN A 261 3.65 -35.38 -12.37
C GLN A 261 4.61 -34.21 -12.13
N GLN A 262 4.11 -32.97 -12.17
CA GLN A 262 4.89 -31.77 -11.86
C GLN A 262 5.51 -31.80 -10.45
N LYS A 263 4.79 -32.37 -9.48
CA LYS A 263 5.26 -32.50 -8.08
C LYS A 263 6.17 -33.71 -7.88
N ALA A 264 5.87 -34.82 -8.55
CA ALA A 264 6.59 -36.08 -8.41
C ALA A 264 7.97 -36.06 -9.09
N GLN A 265 8.18 -35.21 -10.11
CA GLN A 265 9.44 -35.07 -10.87
C GLN A 265 9.98 -36.43 -11.36
N LEU A 266 9.10 -37.28 -11.88
CA LEU A 266 9.47 -38.59 -12.40
C LEU A 266 10.17 -38.45 -13.76
N PRO A 267 11.23 -39.22 -14.04
CA PRO A 267 11.84 -39.29 -15.37
C PRO A 267 10.89 -39.97 -16.36
N ASP A 268 11.01 -39.67 -17.65
CA ASP A 268 10.15 -40.22 -18.72
C ASP A 268 10.25 -41.76 -18.85
N ASP A 269 11.34 -42.35 -18.35
CA ASP A 269 11.57 -43.79 -18.30
C ASP A 269 10.94 -44.48 -17.05
N ASP A 270 10.28 -43.74 -16.15
CA ASP A 270 9.63 -44.36 -14.99
C ASP A 270 8.52 -45.35 -15.44
N PRO A 271 8.46 -46.56 -14.87
CA PRO A 271 7.49 -47.58 -15.26
C PRO A 271 6.02 -47.10 -15.26
N MET A 272 5.65 -46.17 -14.38
CA MET A 272 4.28 -45.64 -14.34
C MET A 272 3.94 -44.76 -15.54
N ILE A 273 4.92 -44.00 -16.06
CA ILE A 273 4.75 -43.22 -17.29
C ILE A 273 4.65 -44.17 -18.48
N GLN A 274 5.48 -45.21 -18.52
CA GLN A 274 5.47 -46.20 -19.60
C GLN A 274 4.14 -46.97 -19.65
N GLN A 275 3.58 -47.34 -18.50
CA GLN A 275 2.29 -48.05 -18.40
C GLN A 275 1.10 -47.20 -18.86
N THR A 276 1.12 -45.89 -18.59
CA THR A 276 0.01 -44.99 -18.92
C THR A 276 0.10 -44.41 -20.33
N ARG A 277 1.24 -44.56 -21.01
CA ARG A 277 1.51 -43.99 -22.34
C ARG A 277 0.46 -44.39 -23.39
N ALA A 278 0.07 -45.66 -23.43
CA ALA A 278 -0.92 -46.13 -24.41
C ALA A 278 -2.30 -45.52 -24.19
N ALA A 279 -2.78 -45.49 -22.94
CA ALA A 279 -4.07 -44.90 -22.60
C ALA A 279 -4.11 -43.38 -22.84
N PHE A 280 -3.05 -42.66 -22.48
CA PHE A 280 -2.96 -41.22 -22.78
C PHE A 280 -2.78 -40.93 -24.27
N GLY A 281 -2.06 -41.78 -25.01
CA GLY A 281 -1.95 -41.70 -26.46
C GLY A 281 -3.32 -41.86 -27.13
N TRP A 282 -4.10 -42.85 -26.71
CA TRP A 282 -5.48 -43.03 -27.17
C TRP A 282 -6.38 -41.81 -26.86
N LEU A 283 -6.30 -41.24 -25.65
CA LEU A 283 -7.04 -40.02 -25.32
C LEU A 283 -6.62 -38.84 -26.20
N GLN A 284 -5.32 -38.72 -26.50
CA GLN A 284 -4.82 -37.69 -27.39
C GLN A 284 -5.32 -37.89 -28.82
N GLU A 285 -5.32 -39.13 -29.34
CA GLU A 285 -5.87 -39.45 -30.66
C GLU A 285 -7.35 -39.07 -30.75
N ILE A 286 -8.15 -39.36 -29.72
CA ILE A 286 -9.56 -38.96 -29.66
C ILE A 286 -9.71 -37.44 -29.60
N ASP A 287 -8.91 -36.76 -28.78
CA ASP A 287 -8.94 -35.29 -28.69
C ASP A 287 -8.60 -34.66 -30.05
N GLU A 288 -7.62 -35.22 -30.77
CA GLU A 288 -7.22 -34.80 -32.11
C GLU A 288 -8.31 -35.09 -33.15
N GLU A 289 -8.97 -36.24 -33.08
CA GLU A 289 -10.10 -36.60 -33.95
C GLU A 289 -11.32 -35.70 -33.70
N GLU A 290 -11.70 -35.47 -32.43
CA GLU A 290 -12.77 -34.54 -32.06
C GLU A 290 -12.44 -33.12 -32.50
N SER A 291 -11.20 -32.65 -32.30
CA SER A 291 -10.76 -31.33 -32.77
C SER A 291 -10.79 -31.23 -34.29
N ARG A 292 -10.34 -32.27 -35.00
CA ARG A 292 -10.37 -32.34 -36.47
C ARG A 292 -11.81 -32.34 -36.99
N LYS A 293 -12.70 -33.10 -36.35
CA LYS A 293 -14.13 -33.15 -36.68
C LYS A 293 -14.82 -31.82 -36.41
N GLN A 294 -14.53 -31.17 -35.29
CA GLN A 294 -15.08 -29.84 -34.99
C GLN A 294 -14.65 -28.81 -36.04
N LYS A 295 -13.37 -28.81 -36.44
CA LYS A 295 -12.88 -27.94 -37.52
C LYS A 295 -13.53 -28.27 -38.87
N TYR A 296 -13.72 -29.55 -39.17
CA TYR A 296 -14.44 -29.99 -40.36
C TYR A 296 -15.89 -29.49 -40.34
N ASP A 297 -16.62 -29.72 -39.25
CA ASP A 297 -18.00 -29.29 -39.07
C ASP A 297 -18.14 -27.76 -39.16
N GLU A 298 -17.16 -27.03 -38.62
CA GLU A 298 -17.06 -25.57 -38.74
C GLU A 298 -16.88 -25.13 -40.19
N LEU A 299 -15.93 -25.72 -40.93
CA LEU A 299 -15.72 -25.43 -42.36
C LEU A 299 -16.93 -25.80 -43.22
N VAL A 300 -17.60 -26.91 -42.92
CA VAL A 300 -18.86 -27.31 -43.57
C VAL A 300 -19.97 -26.29 -43.28
N GLY A 301 -20.05 -25.80 -42.04
CA GLY A 301 -20.94 -24.71 -41.64
C GLY A 301 -20.67 -23.44 -42.44
N GLN A 302 -19.40 -23.00 -42.49
CA GLN A 302 -18.98 -21.82 -43.27
C GLN A 302 -19.27 -21.97 -44.76
N LEU A 303 -19.06 -23.16 -45.35
CA LEU A 303 -19.39 -23.42 -46.75
C LEU A 303 -20.91 -23.37 -46.99
N ARG A 304 -21.71 -23.96 -46.09
CA ARG A 304 -23.17 -23.90 -46.16
C ARG A 304 -23.66 -22.46 -46.10
N ASP A 305 -23.18 -21.70 -45.12
CA ASP A 305 -23.55 -20.30 -44.93
C ASP A 305 -23.10 -19.46 -46.14
N GLY A 306 -21.92 -19.73 -46.68
CA GLY A 306 -21.43 -19.06 -47.88
C GLY A 306 -22.25 -19.38 -49.14
N LEU A 307 -22.75 -20.61 -49.27
CA LEU A 307 -23.69 -20.99 -50.33
C LEU A 307 -25.06 -20.32 -50.16
N ASP A 308 -25.57 -20.23 -48.92
CA ASP A 308 -26.84 -19.57 -48.60
C ASP A 308 -26.77 -18.06 -48.84
N GLN A 309 -25.67 -17.43 -48.44
CA GLN A 309 -25.39 -16.01 -48.64
C GLN A 309 -24.86 -15.68 -50.05
N ARG A 310 -24.75 -16.69 -50.93
CA ARG A 310 -24.34 -16.55 -52.33
C ARG A 310 -22.97 -15.88 -52.49
N HIS A 311 -22.00 -16.26 -51.66
CA HIS A 311 -20.62 -15.78 -51.72
C HIS A 311 -19.96 -15.99 -53.08
N ARG A 312 -18.85 -15.27 -53.30
CA ARG A 312 -18.09 -15.28 -54.56
C ARG A 312 -17.40 -16.63 -54.74
N ARG A 313 -17.11 -16.95 -56.01
CA ARG A 313 -16.43 -18.21 -56.38
C ARG A 313 -15.12 -18.41 -55.61
N GLU A 314 -14.28 -17.39 -55.52
CA GLU A 314 -12.97 -17.44 -54.85
C GLU A 314 -13.08 -17.87 -53.37
N SER A 315 -14.02 -17.30 -52.61
CA SER A 315 -14.25 -17.68 -51.21
C SER A 315 -14.80 -19.12 -51.07
N LEU A 316 -15.62 -19.56 -52.02
CA LEU A 316 -16.16 -20.92 -52.01
C LEU A 316 -15.09 -21.95 -52.42
N GLU A 317 -14.20 -21.61 -53.37
CA GLU A 317 -13.07 -22.43 -53.77
C GLU A 317 -12.04 -22.58 -52.62
N LEU A 318 -11.79 -21.52 -51.85
CA LEU A 318 -10.94 -21.61 -50.66
C LEU A 318 -11.51 -22.56 -49.60
N LEU A 319 -12.82 -22.50 -49.34
CA LEU A 319 -13.50 -23.41 -48.40
C LEU A 319 -13.55 -24.84 -48.94
N GLU A 320 -13.77 -25.02 -50.25
CA GLU A 320 -13.69 -26.32 -50.92
C GLU A 320 -12.30 -26.94 -50.78
N HIS A 321 -11.24 -26.20 -51.07
CA HIS A 321 -9.86 -26.65 -50.90
C HIS A 321 -9.50 -26.93 -49.44
N ALA A 322 -9.99 -26.14 -48.49
CA ALA A 322 -9.80 -26.41 -47.07
C ALA A 322 -10.48 -27.73 -46.64
N LEU A 323 -11.64 -28.04 -47.22
CA LEU A 323 -12.37 -29.29 -46.97
C LEU A 323 -11.74 -30.50 -47.68
N GLU A 324 -11.05 -30.32 -48.81
CA GLU A 324 -10.31 -31.38 -49.53
C GLU A 324 -9.16 -31.98 -48.71
N VAL A 325 -8.66 -31.27 -47.70
CA VAL A 325 -7.62 -31.79 -46.78
C VAL A 325 -8.18 -32.90 -45.87
N TYR A 326 -9.50 -32.96 -45.68
CA TYR A 326 -10.17 -33.97 -44.85
C TYR A 326 -10.67 -35.13 -45.71
N ASP A 327 -10.60 -36.36 -45.19
CA ASP A 327 -10.93 -37.59 -45.94
C ASP A 327 -12.37 -37.60 -46.50
N ASP A 328 -13.32 -37.00 -45.78
CA ASP A 328 -14.73 -36.90 -46.20
C ASP A 328 -14.96 -35.87 -47.32
N GLY A 329 -14.03 -34.92 -47.49
CA GLY A 329 -14.14 -33.82 -48.44
C GLY A 329 -15.41 -32.98 -48.28
N VAL A 330 -15.83 -32.32 -49.35
CA VAL A 330 -17.11 -31.58 -49.38
C VAL A 330 -18.29 -32.58 -49.38
N PRO A 331 -19.24 -32.46 -48.42
CA PRO A 331 -20.44 -33.31 -48.38
C PRO A 331 -21.20 -33.29 -49.69
N GLU A 332 -21.67 -34.45 -50.17
CA GLU A 332 -22.28 -34.59 -51.51
C GLU A 332 -23.49 -33.65 -51.73
N SER A 333 -24.27 -33.41 -50.67
CA SER A 333 -25.38 -32.47 -50.69
C SER A 333 -24.93 -31.02 -50.91
N LEU A 334 -23.81 -30.62 -50.32
CA LEU A 334 -23.21 -29.30 -50.54
C LEU A 334 -22.45 -29.25 -51.86
N ARG A 335 -21.84 -30.36 -52.31
CA ARG A 335 -21.14 -30.46 -53.59
C ARG A 335 -22.07 -30.20 -54.77
N SER A 336 -23.26 -30.82 -54.78
CA SER A 336 -24.26 -30.55 -55.82
C SER A 336 -24.73 -29.09 -55.81
N ARG A 337 -24.93 -28.51 -54.62
CA ARG A 337 -25.28 -27.09 -54.46
C ARG A 337 -24.14 -26.17 -54.91
N LEU A 338 -22.89 -26.54 -54.63
CA LEU A 338 -21.69 -25.81 -55.00
C LEU A 338 -21.48 -25.84 -56.51
N GLN A 339 -21.63 -27.00 -57.16
CA GLN A 339 -21.61 -27.13 -58.62
C GLN A 339 -22.73 -26.32 -59.27
N THR A 340 -23.96 -26.44 -58.74
CA THR A 340 -25.08 -25.61 -59.21
C THR A 340 -24.74 -24.13 -59.07
N ARG A 341 -24.12 -23.73 -57.96
CA ARG A 341 -23.70 -22.35 -57.75
C ARG A 341 -22.57 -21.93 -58.68
N TYR A 342 -21.60 -22.79 -58.98
CA TYR A 342 -20.57 -22.53 -59.98
C TYR A 342 -21.14 -22.44 -61.37
N ASP A 343 -22.11 -23.26 -61.74
CA ASP A 343 -22.85 -23.19 -63.01
C ASP A 343 -23.72 -21.94 -63.07
N GLU A 344 -24.35 -21.54 -61.96
CA GLU A 344 -25.06 -20.27 -61.85
C GLU A 344 -24.11 -19.09 -62.01
N LEU A 345 -22.94 -19.12 -61.36
CA LEU A 345 -21.93 -18.07 -61.49
C LEU A 345 -21.30 -18.06 -62.88
N GLU A 346 -21.10 -19.22 -63.50
CA GLU A 346 -20.60 -19.34 -64.86
C GLU A 346 -21.67 -18.87 -65.85
N THR A 347 -22.94 -19.26 -65.69
CA THR A 347 -24.04 -18.78 -66.51
C THR A 347 -24.37 -17.32 -66.23
N GLU A 348 -24.18 -16.79 -65.02
CA GLU A 348 -24.25 -15.36 -64.73
C GLU A 348 -23.09 -14.64 -65.41
N SER A 349 -21.89 -15.20 -65.41
CA SER A 349 -20.74 -14.63 -66.12
C SER A 349 -20.93 -14.69 -67.64
N ARG A 350 -21.44 -15.80 -68.18
CA ARG A 350 -21.76 -16.01 -69.60
C ARG A 350 -22.97 -15.20 -70.01
N ARG A 351 -24.01 -15.06 -69.19
CA ARG A 351 -25.14 -14.15 -69.42
C ARG A 351 -24.70 -12.71 -69.31
N LYS A 352 -23.77 -12.36 -68.42
CA LYS A 352 -23.11 -11.04 -68.42
C LYS A 352 -22.31 -10.85 -69.72
N ASN A 353 -21.64 -11.88 -70.24
CA ASN A 353 -20.86 -11.83 -71.48
C ASN A 353 -21.72 -11.85 -72.77
N VAL A 354 -22.82 -12.60 -72.81
CA VAL A 354 -23.80 -12.68 -73.91
C VAL A 354 -24.72 -11.46 -73.89
N ARG A 355 -25.14 -10.99 -72.69
CA ARG A 355 -25.76 -9.68 -72.57
C ARG A 355 -24.80 -8.64 -73.09
N ARG A 356 -23.51 -8.60 -72.70
CA ARG A 356 -22.50 -7.70 -73.30
C ARG A 356 -22.41 -7.80 -74.84
N LEU A 357 -22.66 -8.95 -75.46
CA LEU A 357 -22.71 -9.13 -76.93
C LEU A 357 -24.00 -8.63 -77.60
N VAL A 358 -25.17 -8.79 -76.98
CA VAL A 358 -26.46 -8.23 -77.48
C VAL A 358 -26.56 -6.73 -77.20
N VAL A 359 -25.96 -6.32 -76.09
CA VAL A 359 -25.67 -4.96 -75.67
C VAL A 359 -24.66 -4.35 -76.64
N ALA A 360 -23.73 -5.12 -77.24
CA ALA A 360 -22.79 -4.65 -78.28
C ALA A 360 -23.42 -4.38 -79.68
N SER A 361 -24.67 -4.77 -79.94
CA SER A 361 -25.40 -4.40 -81.17
C SER A 361 -26.45 -3.31 -80.93
N LEU A 362 -26.98 -3.20 -79.70
CA LEU A 362 -27.74 -2.04 -79.23
C LEU A 362 -26.83 -0.91 -78.66
N SER A 363 -25.51 -1.12 -78.60
CA SER A 363 -24.48 -0.22 -78.03
C SER A 363 -23.97 0.86 -78.94
N VAL A 364 -24.15 0.74 -80.26
CA VAL A 364 -23.85 1.86 -81.15
C VAL A 364 -24.84 3.00 -80.92
N ILE A 365 -26.01 2.70 -80.31
CA ILE A 365 -27.08 3.67 -80.08
C ILE A 365 -27.40 3.86 -78.57
N SER A 366 -26.92 3.01 -77.65
CA SER A 366 -27.16 3.19 -76.20
C SER A 366 -25.98 2.93 -75.22
N ILE A 367 -24.76 2.60 -75.67
CA ILE A 367 -23.65 2.18 -74.76
C ILE A 367 -22.35 2.94 -75.06
N ALA A 368 -22.52 4.21 -75.38
CA ALA A 368 -21.73 5.25 -74.74
C ALA A 368 -22.22 5.52 -73.28
N GLY A 369 -23.42 5.04 -72.88
CA GLY A 369 -24.03 5.32 -71.57
C GLY A 369 -23.86 4.25 -70.47
N LEU A 370 -23.76 2.95 -70.80
CA LEU A 370 -23.70 1.86 -69.80
C LEU A 370 -22.28 1.32 -69.51
N ALA A 371 -21.28 1.71 -70.31
CA ALA A 371 -19.87 1.33 -70.13
C ALA A 371 -19.24 1.97 -68.87
N VAL A 372 -19.78 3.10 -68.40
CA VAL A 372 -19.34 3.79 -67.18
C VAL A 372 -19.84 3.09 -65.90
N PHE A 373 -21.01 2.45 -65.92
CA PHE A 373 -21.66 1.92 -64.71
C PHE A 373 -21.18 0.53 -64.27
N VAL A 374 -20.75 -0.34 -65.20
CA VAL A 374 -20.35 -1.73 -64.89
C VAL A 374 -18.88 -1.86 -64.47
N LEU A 375 -18.02 -0.88 -64.81
CA LEU A 375 -16.69 -0.73 -64.20
C LEU A 375 -16.78 -0.20 -62.75
N HIS A 376 -17.90 0.40 -62.37
CA HIS A 376 -18.12 0.90 -61.02
C HIS A 376 -18.37 -0.24 -60.02
N ASN A 377 -19.18 -1.25 -60.36
CA ASN A 377 -19.67 -2.23 -59.38
C ASN A 377 -18.73 -3.44 -59.06
N ARG A 378 -17.62 -3.61 -59.79
CA ARG A 378 -16.61 -4.66 -59.47
C ARG A 378 -15.49 -4.12 -58.58
N ASN A 379 -15.26 -2.80 -58.59
CA ASN A 379 -14.47 -2.10 -57.57
C ASN A 379 -15.20 -2.07 -56.21
N VAL A 380 -16.54 -2.09 -56.18
CA VAL A 380 -17.33 -1.91 -54.96
C VAL A 380 -17.12 -3.00 -53.89
N SER A 381 -17.02 -4.30 -54.21
CA SER A 381 -16.78 -5.29 -53.12
C SER A 381 -15.31 -5.53 -52.77
N SER A 382 -14.35 -5.20 -53.64
CA SER A 382 -12.94 -5.10 -53.20
C SER A 382 -12.72 -3.82 -52.39
N SER A 383 -13.45 -2.73 -52.69
CA SER A 383 -13.43 -1.54 -51.86
C SER A 383 -14.11 -1.79 -50.52
N ILE A 384 -15.23 -2.52 -50.44
CA ILE A 384 -15.86 -2.87 -49.16
C ILE A 384 -14.89 -3.62 -48.25
N GLU A 385 -14.21 -4.67 -48.72
CA GLU A 385 -13.28 -5.44 -47.89
C GLU A 385 -12.05 -4.61 -47.47
N ALA A 386 -11.55 -3.76 -48.37
CA ALA A 386 -10.49 -2.80 -48.06
C ALA A 386 -10.95 -1.75 -47.02
N HIS A 387 -12.18 -1.23 -47.12
CA HIS A 387 -12.74 -0.27 -46.19
C HIS A 387 -13.00 -0.90 -44.82
N VAL A 388 -13.55 -2.13 -44.78
CA VAL A 388 -13.74 -2.90 -43.55
C VAL A 388 -12.39 -3.14 -42.87
N THR A 389 -11.39 -3.63 -43.62
CA THR A 389 -10.06 -3.89 -43.07
C THR A 389 -9.39 -2.61 -42.57
N ALA A 390 -9.50 -1.50 -43.31
CA ALA A 390 -8.96 -0.21 -42.90
C ALA A 390 -9.65 0.31 -41.62
N MET A 391 -10.98 0.29 -41.55
CA MET A 391 -11.74 0.72 -40.37
C MET A 391 -11.44 -0.15 -39.14
N THR A 392 -11.40 -1.48 -39.30
CA THR A 392 -11.02 -2.39 -38.21
C THR A 392 -9.59 -2.14 -37.75
N THR A 393 -8.64 -1.96 -38.67
CA THR A 393 -7.24 -1.66 -38.32
C THR A 393 -7.11 -0.32 -37.58
N LEU A 394 -7.89 0.70 -37.96
CA LEU A 394 -7.90 2.00 -37.27
C LEU A 394 -8.49 1.88 -35.86
N LEU A 395 -9.58 1.13 -35.69
CA LEU A 395 -10.18 0.84 -34.39
C LEU A 395 -9.26 0.01 -33.48
N GLU A 396 -8.60 -1.03 -34.01
CA GLU A 396 -7.65 -1.86 -33.26
C GLU A 396 -6.41 -1.06 -32.81
N ARG A 397 -6.00 -0.08 -33.61
CA ARG A 397 -4.94 0.87 -33.25
C ARG A 397 -5.41 1.97 -32.29
N GLY A 398 -6.70 2.08 -32.03
CA GLY A 398 -7.30 3.12 -31.20
C GLY A 398 -7.31 4.51 -31.86
N ASP A 399 -7.11 4.60 -33.18
CA ASP A 399 -7.10 5.86 -33.94
C ASP A 399 -8.52 6.21 -34.39
N VAL A 400 -9.32 6.68 -33.42
CA VAL A 400 -10.75 6.95 -33.59
C VAL A 400 -11.00 8.15 -34.51
N GLU A 401 -10.10 9.14 -34.53
CA GLU A 401 -10.24 10.33 -35.39
C GLU A 401 -10.01 9.99 -36.86
N SER A 402 -8.96 9.22 -37.17
CA SER A 402 -8.77 8.69 -38.52
C SER A 402 -9.92 7.77 -38.94
N ALA A 403 -10.47 6.97 -38.01
CA ALA A 403 -11.64 6.14 -38.29
C ALA A 403 -12.90 6.97 -38.59
N LYS A 404 -13.18 8.02 -37.81
CA LYS A 404 -14.28 8.99 -38.06
C LYS A 404 -14.10 9.72 -39.38
N SER A 405 -12.90 10.25 -39.66
CA SER A 405 -12.57 10.93 -40.92
C SER A 405 -12.70 10.00 -42.14
N TYR A 406 -12.29 8.74 -41.99
CA TYR A 406 -12.44 7.72 -43.01
C TYR A 406 -13.92 7.36 -43.24
N ALA A 407 -14.70 7.23 -42.16
CA ALA A 407 -16.15 7.02 -42.22
C ALA A 407 -16.87 8.20 -42.90
N ASP A 408 -16.52 9.45 -42.58
CA ASP A 408 -17.02 10.66 -43.22
C ASP A 408 -16.65 10.73 -44.71
N THR A 409 -15.44 10.26 -45.05
CA THR A 409 -14.99 10.16 -46.45
C THR A 409 -15.83 9.12 -47.19
N ILE A 410 -16.11 7.96 -46.59
CA ILE A 410 -17.02 6.97 -47.16
C ILE A 410 -18.44 7.55 -47.29
N GLN A 411 -18.93 8.30 -46.30
CA GLN A 411 -20.25 8.93 -46.33
C GLN A 411 -20.37 10.00 -47.43
N LYS A 412 -19.32 10.79 -47.66
CA LYS A 412 -19.28 11.85 -48.69
C LYS A 412 -19.01 11.32 -50.09
N GLU A 413 -18.07 10.39 -50.23
CA GLU A 413 -17.58 9.91 -51.53
C GLU A 413 -18.32 8.66 -52.03
N GLN A 414 -18.83 7.81 -51.13
CA GLN A 414 -19.43 6.51 -51.45
C GLN A 414 -20.64 6.17 -50.55
N PRO A 415 -21.70 6.99 -50.50
CA PRO A 415 -22.85 6.81 -49.60
C PRO A 415 -23.59 5.48 -49.78
N ASP A 416 -23.50 4.86 -50.96
CA ASP A 416 -24.10 3.56 -51.25
C ASP A 416 -23.53 2.43 -50.36
N LEU A 417 -22.31 2.61 -49.83
CA LEU A 417 -21.67 1.66 -48.92
C LEU A 417 -22.26 1.68 -47.50
N LEU A 418 -22.96 2.74 -47.10
CA LEU A 418 -23.58 2.87 -45.78
C LEU A 418 -24.75 1.90 -45.57
N VAL A 419 -25.26 1.28 -46.65
CA VAL A 419 -26.33 0.28 -46.59
C VAL A 419 -25.78 -1.13 -46.34
N VAL A 420 -24.46 -1.32 -46.43
CA VAL A 420 -23.81 -2.63 -46.24
C VAL A 420 -23.77 -2.96 -44.73
N PRO A 421 -24.34 -4.09 -44.27
CA PRO A 421 -24.46 -4.41 -42.84
C PRO A 421 -23.13 -4.40 -42.08
N GLN A 422 -22.04 -4.85 -42.69
CA GLN A 422 -20.71 -4.87 -42.07
C GLN A 422 -20.17 -3.45 -41.80
N ILE A 423 -20.41 -2.53 -42.73
CA ILE A 423 -20.02 -1.12 -42.57
C ILE A 423 -20.94 -0.46 -41.54
N GLN A 424 -22.23 -0.80 -41.47
CA GLN A 424 -23.13 -0.29 -40.42
C GLN A 424 -22.70 -0.68 -39.02
N VAL A 425 -22.26 -1.93 -38.81
CA VAL A 425 -21.71 -2.37 -37.52
C VAL A 425 -20.45 -1.59 -37.17
N LEU A 426 -19.52 -1.45 -38.12
CA LEU A 426 -18.29 -0.67 -37.89
C LEU A 426 -18.55 0.82 -37.66
N LEU A 427 -19.56 1.41 -38.30
CA LEU A 427 -19.97 2.79 -38.04
C LEU A 427 -20.52 2.95 -36.61
N LEU A 428 -21.30 1.97 -36.12
CA LEU A 428 -21.76 1.96 -34.74
C LEU A 428 -20.58 1.79 -33.76
N ASP A 429 -19.61 0.93 -34.10
CA ASP A 429 -18.40 0.74 -33.29
C ASP A 429 -17.51 1.99 -33.29
N ILE A 430 -17.37 2.69 -34.42
CA ILE A 430 -16.67 3.98 -34.51
C ILE A 430 -17.41 5.06 -33.74
N GLU A 431 -18.74 5.09 -33.78
CA GLU A 431 -19.53 6.04 -33.01
C GLU A 431 -19.37 5.77 -31.50
N GLN A 432 -19.42 4.50 -31.08
CA GLN A 432 -19.23 4.09 -29.69
C GLN A 432 -17.80 4.39 -29.21
N ALA A 433 -16.79 3.99 -29.97
CA ALA A 433 -15.39 4.32 -29.70
C ALA A 433 -15.16 5.84 -29.70
N GLY A 434 -15.90 6.57 -30.54
CA GLY A 434 -15.99 8.02 -30.56
C GLY A 434 -16.45 8.59 -29.24
N ARG A 435 -17.60 8.13 -28.74
CA ARG A 435 -18.14 8.57 -27.44
C ARG A 435 -17.20 8.20 -26.28
N ASP A 436 -16.59 7.03 -26.32
CA ASP A 436 -15.66 6.58 -25.28
C ASP A 436 -14.37 7.42 -25.28
N GLU A 437 -13.86 7.78 -26.46
CA GLU A 437 -12.70 8.66 -26.61
C GLU A 437 -13.03 10.12 -26.25
N ASP A 438 -14.20 10.63 -26.65
CA ASP A 438 -14.68 11.96 -26.26
C ASP A 438 -14.85 12.05 -24.73
N ALA A 439 -15.41 11.02 -24.09
CA ALA A 439 -15.54 10.94 -22.63
C ALA A 439 -14.18 10.81 -21.91
N ARG A 440 -13.23 10.06 -22.49
CA ARG A 440 -11.85 10.00 -21.98
C ARG A 440 -11.19 11.37 -22.07
N ARG A 441 -11.30 12.05 -23.21
CA ARG A 441 -10.74 13.38 -23.45
C ARG A 441 -11.35 14.41 -22.51
N GLU A 442 -12.67 14.42 -22.33
CA GLU A 442 -13.35 15.29 -21.37
C GLU A 442 -12.87 15.02 -19.93
N ALA A 443 -12.71 13.75 -19.55
CA ALA A 443 -12.18 13.39 -18.23
C ALA A 443 -10.71 13.80 -18.07
N PHE A 444 -9.91 13.70 -19.13
CA PHE A 444 -8.52 14.17 -19.16
C PHE A 444 -8.45 15.68 -19.02
N GLU A 445 -9.16 16.44 -19.87
CA GLU A 445 -9.21 17.90 -19.86
C GLU A 445 -9.73 18.43 -18.52
N THR A 446 -10.79 17.83 -17.98
CA THR A 446 -11.33 18.17 -16.65
C THR A 446 -10.31 17.86 -15.55
N GLY A 447 -9.60 16.73 -15.66
CA GLY A 447 -8.56 16.33 -14.73
C GLY A 447 -7.39 17.30 -14.72
N VAL A 448 -6.86 17.63 -15.91
CA VAL A 448 -5.81 18.64 -16.13
C VAL A 448 -6.25 19.98 -15.55
N ALA A 449 -7.42 20.50 -15.95
CA ALA A 449 -7.92 21.78 -15.44
C ALA A 449 -8.07 21.80 -13.92
N THR A 450 -8.57 20.72 -13.31
CA THR A 450 -8.70 20.60 -11.86
C THR A 450 -7.34 20.60 -11.17
N ILE A 451 -6.34 19.91 -11.73
CA ILE A 451 -4.98 19.88 -11.19
C ILE A 451 -4.36 21.28 -11.30
N THR A 452 -4.47 21.94 -12.46
CA THR A 452 -3.96 23.29 -12.70
C THR A 452 -4.58 24.31 -11.74
N GLU A 453 -5.91 24.30 -11.56
CA GLU A 453 -6.61 25.21 -10.63
C GLU A 453 -6.17 25.00 -9.18
N ARG A 454 -6.00 23.73 -8.77
CA ARG A 454 -5.61 23.39 -7.40
C ARG A 454 -4.13 23.63 -7.12
N LEU A 455 -3.27 23.56 -8.14
CA LEU A 455 -1.81 23.64 -7.99
C LEU A 455 -1.36 24.91 -7.25
N ASP A 456 -1.98 26.04 -7.53
CA ASP A 456 -1.63 27.31 -6.87
C ASP A 456 -2.00 27.33 -5.39
N SER A 457 -3.09 26.65 -5.02
CA SER A 457 -3.62 26.56 -3.65
C SER A 457 -2.89 25.56 -2.75
N VAL A 458 -2.00 24.74 -3.30
CA VAL A 458 -1.25 23.72 -2.54
C VAL A 458 -0.25 24.37 -1.60
N THR A 459 -0.37 24.08 -0.31
CA THR A 459 0.51 24.60 0.75
C THR A 459 1.27 23.51 1.52
N THR A 460 0.92 22.23 1.35
CA THR A 460 1.56 21.11 2.06
C THR A 460 2.10 20.06 1.08
N LEU A 461 3.07 19.24 1.51
CA LEU A 461 3.59 18.16 0.65
C LEU A 461 2.56 17.04 0.47
N ALA A 462 1.70 16.81 1.47
CA ALA A 462 0.61 15.85 1.37
C ALA A 462 -0.39 16.24 0.25
N ASP A 463 -0.75 17.52 0.16
CA ASP A 463 -1.63 18.04 -0.89
C ASP A 463 -0.98 17.89 -2.27
N ALA A 464 0.33 18.21 -2.38
CA ALA A 464 1.09 18.03 -3.62
C ALA A 464 1.17 16.55 -4.03
N GLY A 465 1.38 15.64 -3.08
CA GLY A 465 1.36 14.20 -3.32
C GLY A 465 0.00 13.69 -3.78
N SER A 466 -1.09 14.27 -3.27
CA SER A 466 -2.44 13.95 -3.75
C SER A 466 -2.67 14.42 -5.19
N LEU A 467 -2.10 15.56 -5.61
CA LEU A 467 -2.18 16.00 -7.01
C LEU A 467 -1.38 15.09 -7.93
N GLN A 468 -0.18 14.66 -7.52
CA GLN A 468 0.62 13.70 -8.29
C GLN A 468 -0.15 12.39 -8.53
N ALA A 469 -0.77 11.84 -7.49
CA ALA A 469 -1.56 10.61 -7.63
C ALA A 469 -2.80 10.78 -8.53
N GLN A 470 -3.38 11.99 -8.58
CA GLN A 470 -4.47 12.30 -9.52
C GLN A 470 -3.96 12.39 -10.96
N LEU A 471 -2.79 13.01 -11.16
CA LEU A 471 -2.12 13.12 -12.45
C LEU A 471 -1.74 11.74 -13.02
N ASP A 472 -1.15 10.86 -12.18
CA ASP A 472 -0.79 9.49 -12.56
C ASP A 472 -2.01 8.63 -12.95
N GLY A 473 -3.21 9.02 -12.50
CA GLY A 473 -4.48 8.38 -12.84
C GLY A 473 -5.06 8.80 -14.20
N LEU A 474 -4.55 9.89 -14.80
CA LEU A 474 -4.99 10.36 -16.10
C LEU A 474 -4.40 9.46 -17.20
N LYS A 475 -5.26 8.93 -18.07
CA LYS A 475 -4.85 8.11 -19.22
C LYS A 475 -4.53 9.02 -20.40
N SER A 476 -3.28 9.49 -20.48
CA SER A 476 -2.80 10.26 -21.63
C SER A 476 -2.66 9.39 -22.88
N ARG A 477 -3.01 9.97 -24.03
CA ARG A 477 -2.85 9.41 -25.37
C ARG A 477 -2.43 10.52 -26.32
N GLY A 478 -1.36 10.28 -27.07
CA GLY A 478 -0.81 11.25 -28.02
C GLY A 478 0.21 12.20 -27.37
N ASP A 479 0.96 12.88 -28.23
CA ASP A 479 2.13 13.65 -27.80
C ASP A 479 1.72 14.91 -27.00
N GLU A 480 0.64 15.61 -27.38
CA GLU A 480 0.15 16.80 -26.67
C GLU A 480 -0.27 16.48 -25.22
N GLU A 481 -1.02 15.40 -25.00
CA GLU A 481 -1.44 15.01 -23.65
C GLU A 481 -0.28 14.50 -22.79
N ILE A 482 0.73 13.89 -23.42
CA ILE A 482 1.97 13.49 -22.74
C ILE A 482 2.75 14.73 -22.33
N ASP A 483 2.85 15.73 -23.20
CA ASP A 483 3.49 17.01 -22.92
C ASP A 483 2.76 17.74 -21.78
N ASP A 484 1.42 17.77 -21.78
CA ASP A 484 0.61 18.34 -20.69
C ASP A 484 0.87 17.65 -19.35
N VAL A 485 0.90 16.31 -19.33
CA VAL A 485 1.20 15.53 -18.12
C VAL A 485 2.63 15.78 -17.65
N GLN A 486 3.58 15.91 -18.57
CA GLN A 486 4.97 16.21 -18.25
C GLN A 486 5.10 17.63 -17.68
N GLU A 487 4.49 18.65 -18.30
CA GLU A 487 4.50 20.03 -17.82
C GLU A 487 3.87 20.14 -16.42
N LEU A 488 2.76 19.44 -16.19
CA LEU A 488 2.13 19.37 -14.87
C LEU A 488 3.01 18.65 -13.84
N THR A 489 3.68 17.57 -14.22
CA THR A 489 4.60 16.85 -13.33
C THR A 489 5.74 17.77 -12.89
N GLU A 490 6.40 18.45 -13.85
CA GLU A 490 7.46 19.42 -13.57
C GLU A 490 6.94 20.57 -12.69
N SER A 491 5.72 21.02 -12.91
CA SER A 491 5.07 22.07 -12.13
C SER A 491 4.74 21.63 -10.69
N ILE A 492 4.28 20.40 -10.48
CA ILE A 492 4.04 19.80 -9.15
C ILE A 492 5.37 19.62 -8.41
N GLU A 493 6.40 19.08 -9.06
CA GLU A 493 7.73 18.93 -8.44
C GLU A 493 8.33 20.28 -8.05
N LYS A 494 8.21 21.27 -8.92
CA LYS A 494 8.62 22.65 -8.61
C LYS A 494 7.86 23.22 -7.41
N LYS A 495 6.55 22.98 -7.32
CA LYS A 495 5.73 23.42 -6.18
C LYS A 495 6.11 22.70 -4.89
N GLN A 496 6.36 21.38 -4.94
CA GLN A 496 6.86 20.60 -3.80
C GLN A 496 8.18 21.16 -3.30
N LYS A 497 9.12 21.46 -4.20
CA LYS A 497 10.40 22.07 -3.86
C LYS A 497 10.20 23.46 -3.22
N GLN A 498 9.31 24.28 -3.75
CA GLN A 498 9.00 25.59 -3.15
C GLN A 498 8.39 25.47 -1.74
N ILE A 499 7.47 24.53 -1.53
CA ILE A 499 6.87 24.25 -0.21
C ILE A 499 7.96 23.79 0.76
N GLN A 500 8.83 22.87 0.32
CA GLN A 500 9.98 22.40 1.10
C GLN A 500 10.91 23.55 1.47
N GLU A 501 11.30 24.40 0.52
CA GLU A 501 12.15 25.56 0.75
C GLU A 501 11.50 26.58 1.71
N GLN A 502 10.19 26.81 1.59
CA GLN A 502 9.45 27.69 2.50
C GLN A 502 9.39 27.12 3.91
N ASN A 503 9.11 25.83 4.05
CA ASN A 503 9.08 25.13 5.34
C ASN A 503 10.47 25.13 5.99
N ASP A 504 11.51 24.81 5.21
CA ASP A 504 12.90 24.81 5.64
C ASP A 504 13.36 26.22 6.06
N LYS A 505 12.96 27.27 5.33
CA LYS A 505 13.27 28.66 5.68
C LYS A 505 12.53 29.10 6.94
N ALA A 506 11.25 28.78 7.07
CA ALA A 506 10.44 29.08 8.26
C ALA A 506 11.02 28.35 9.48
N PHE A 507 11.37 27.08 9.33
CA PHE A 507 12.02 26.26 10.34
C PHE A 507 13.38 26.82 10.74
N THR A 508 14.24 27.17 9.78
CA THR A 508 15.57 27.74 10.04
C THR A 508 15.47 29.10 10.74
N SER A 509 14.51 29.95 10.34
CA SER A 509 14.26 31.24 11.01
C SER A 509 13.75 31.05 12.45
N ALA A 510 12.86 30.08 12.67
CA ALA A 510 12.39 29.74 14.01
C ALA A 510 13.53 29.18 14.88
N LEU A 511 14.36 28.31 14.31
CA LEU A 511 15.54 27.74 14.96
C LEU A 511 16.57 28.82 15.31
N ALA A 512 16.84 29.77 14.41
CA ALA A 512 17.76 30.88 14.65
C ALA A 512 17.24 31.84 15.73
N LYS A 513 15.93 32.13 15.73
CA LYS A 513 15.29 32.92 16.79
C LYS A 513 15.42 32.23 18.14
N LEU A 514 15.14 30.93 18.19
CA LEU A 514 15.32 30.11 19.38
C LEU A 514 16.79 30.11 19.84
N ALA A 515 17.75 29.92 18.93
CA ALA A 515 19.17 29.97 19.26
C ALA A 515 19.59 31.32 19.86
N ALA A 516 19.06 32.43 19.34
CA ALA A 516 19.30 33.77 19.90
C ALA A 516 18.65 33.97 21.27
N GLU A 517 17.43 33.47 21.47
CA GLU A 517 16.74 33.48 22.77
C GLU A 517 17.49 32.65 23.82
N LEU A 518 18.06 31.50 23.42
CA LEU A 518 18.91 30.68 24.28
C LEU A 518 20.21 31.40 24.64
N GLN A 519 20.86 32.06 23.68
CA GLN A 519 22.07 32.82 23.92
C GLN A 519 21.83 34.03 24.84
N ASP A 520 20.71 34.74 24.67
CA ASP A 520 20.28 35.82 25.57
C ASP A 520 20.01 35.29 26.99
N TYR A 521 19.37 34.13 27.09
CA TYR A 521 19.14 33.45 28.36
C TYR A 521 20.45 33.05 29.06
N GLU A 522 21.43 32.51 28.32
CA GLU A 522 22.75 32.15 28.85
C GLU A 522 23.56 33.36 29.31
N GLY A 523 23.38 34.52 28.66
CA GLY A 523 24.04 35.77 29.00
C GLY A 523 23.38 36.59 30.12
N SER A 524 22.15 36.25 30.52
CA SER A 524 21.44 36.92 31.61
C SER A 524 21.89 36.41 32.98
N ASP A 525 22.16 37.32 33.91
CA ASP A 525 22.46 36.98 35.32
C ASP A 525 21.25 36.34 36.04
N GLN A 526 20.03 36.47 35.49
CA GLN A 526 18.81 35.88 36.02
C GLN A 526 18.38 34.67 35.20
N LYS A 527 18.77 33.48 35.66
CA LYS A 527 18.36 32.19 35.08
C LYS A 527 16.93 31.81 35.51
N ASP A 528 15.94 32.31 34.78
CA ASP A 528 14.53 31.94 34.97
C ASP A 528 14.21 30.54 34.37
N ILE A 529 13.96 29.58 35.26
CA ILE A 529 13.61 28.19 34.91
C ILE A 529 12.37 28.12 34.00
N LYS A 530 11.37 29.00 34.20
CA LYS A 530 10.14 28.98 33.39
C LYS A 530 10.44 29.31 31.94
N ARG A 531 11.24 30.36 31.71
CA ARG A 531 11.68 30.79 30.38
C ARG A 531 12.44 29.67 29.65
N PHE A 532 13.25 28.88 30.37
CA PHE A 532 13.95 27.73 29.79
C PHE A 532 13.04 26.55 29.44
N GLU A 533 12.00 26.28 30.23
CA GLU A 533 11.04 25.21 29.92
C GLU A 533 10.11 25.58 28.74
N GLU A 534 9.74 26.86 28.61
CA GLU A 534 9.05 27.41 27.44
C GLU A 534 9.92 27.27 26.18
N PHE A 535 11.21 27.61 26.28
CA PHE A 535 12.18 27.38 25.21
C PHE A 535 12.24 25.92 24.78
N ARG A 536 12.38 24.98 25.72
CA ARG A 536 12.46 23.54 25.40
C ARG A 536 11.17 23.03 24.75
N THR A 537 10.01 23.46 25.24
CA THR A 537 8.71 23.09 24.66
C THR A 537 8.62 23.56 23.22
N THR A 538 9.05 24.80 22.96
CA THR A 538 9.07 25.38 21.61
C THR A 538 10.04 24.64 20.68
N LEU A 539 11.19 24.21 21.21
CA LEU A 539 12.18 23.41 20.47
C LEU A 539 11.66 22.01 20.10
N VAL A 540 10.92 21.36 20.99
CA VAL A 540 10.28 20.06 20.71
C VAL A 540 9.18 20.22 19.66
N GLN A 541 8.32 21.23 19.80
CA GLN A 541 7.28 21.55 18.81
C GLN A 541 7.91 21.85 17.44
N LEU A 542 9.03 22.57 17.42
CA LEU A 542 9.76 22.82 16.18
C LEU A 542 10.26 21.52 15.54
N GLY A 543 10.76 20.57 16.33
CA GLY A 543 11.17 19.24 15.86
C GLY A 543 10.04 18.35 15.33
N GLU A 544 8.78 18.65 15.67
CA GLU A 544 7.58 17.97 15.16
C GLU A 544 6.99 18.64 13.91
N THR A 545 7.60 19.72 13.40
CA THR A 545 7.12 20.42 12.21
C THR A 545 7.14 19.45 11.01
N PRO A 546 5.99 19.16 10.39
CA PRO A 546 5.93 18.28 9.22
C PRO A 546 6.64 18.92 8.04
N ASP A 547 7.02 18.10 7.05
CA ASP A 547 7.50 18.57 5.75
C ASP A 547 8.78 19.43 5.82
N VAL A 548 9.66 19.17 6.79
CA VAL A 548 11.00 19.76 6.91
C VAL A 548 12.05 18.76 6.45
N SER A 549 13.09 19.24 5.76
CA SER A 549 14.13 18.37 5.21
C SER A 549 14.86 17.62 6.32
N ALA A 550 15.09 16.33 6.07
CA ALA A 550 15.75 15.45 7.04
C ALA A 550 17.15 15.96 7.44
N GLU A 551 17.82 16.67 6.54
CA GLU A 551 19.12 17.30 6.78
C GLU A 551 19.06 18.36 7.89
N LEU A 552 18.02 19.20 7.92
CA LEU A 552 17.84 20.23 8.96
C LEU A 552 17.48 19.63 10.32
N ILE A 553 16.74 18.52 10.34
CA ILE A 553 16.38 17.82 11.57
C ILE A 553 17.58 17.09 12.16
N SER A 554 18.40 16.46 11.31
CA SER A 554 19.53 15.61 11.72
C SER A 554 20.87 16.33 11.86
N ASN A 555 20.96 17.60 11.46
CA ASN A 555 22.16 18.42 11.61
C ASN A 555 22.60 18.46 13.10
N PRO A 556 23.91 18.38 13.41
CA PRO A 556 24.43 18.62 14.77
C PRO A 556 24.04 19.97 15.39
N THR A 557 23.51 20.92 14.62
CA THR A 557 22.91 22.18 15.11
C THR A 557 21.38 22.17 15.11
N GLY A 558 20.75 21.06 14.72
CA GLY A 558 19.30 20.89 14.64
C GLY A 558 18.63 20.77 16.03
N PRO A 559 17.28 20.77 16.07
CA PRO A 559 16.52 20.81 17.31
C PRO A 559 16.84 19.65 18.26
N ALA A 560 17.08 18.45 17.72
CA ALA A 560 17.43 17.28 18.52
C ALA A 560 18.79 17.44 19.22
N ALA A 561 19.77 18.04 18.55
CA ALA A 561 21.10 18.29 19.11
C ALA A 561 21.07 19.43 20.14
N LEU A 562 20.33 20.51 19.85
CA LEU A 562 20.11 21.60 20.83
C LEU A 562 19.34 21.12 22.06
N ALA A 563 18.34 20.24 21.88
CA ALA A 563 17.61 19.63 22.97
C ALA A 563 18.55 18.75 23.83
N ALA A 564 19.46 18.00 23.21
CA ALA A 564 20.46 17.21 23.91
C ALA A 564 21.46 18.08 24.69
N CYS A 565 21.97 19.16 24.09
CA CYS A 565 22.86 20.12 24.77
C CYS A 565 22.18 20.79 25.98
N SER A 566 20.90 21.14 25.85
CA SER A 566 20.11 21.75 26.93
C SER A 566 19.96 20.84 28.17
N HIS A 567 19.98 19.51 27.99
CA HIS A 567 19.93 18.56 29.12
C HIS A 567 21.24 18.56 29.93
N GLY A 568 22.39 18.84 29.30
CA GLY A 568 23.67 18.96 30.00
C GLY A 568 23.76 20.22 30.87
N ALA A 569 23.22 21.36 30.42
CA ALA A 569 23.25 22.60 31.19
C ALA A 569 22.42 22.55 32.48
N ARG A 570 21.32 21.78 32.50
CA ARG A 570 20.46 21.62 33.70
C ARG A 570 21.15 20.85 34.82
N SER A 571 22.05 19.90 34.51
CA SER A 571 22.79 19.16 35.53
C SER A 571 23.84 20.00 36.24
N ASP A 572 24.44 20.97 35.55
CA ASP A 572 25.47 21.84 36.14
C ASP A 572 24.88 22.94 37.03
N VAL A 573 23.75 23.54 36.63
CA VAL A 573 23.03 24.54 37.47
C VAL A 573 22.45 23.90 38.74
N ALA A 574 22.03 22.64 38.69
CA ALA A 574 21.51 21.92 39.86
C ALA A 574 22.61 21.51 40.87
N ASN A 575 23.89 21.52 40.47
CA ASN A 575 25.00 21.03 41.29
C ASN A 575 25.83 22.16 41.95
N ASP A 576 25.65 23.41 41.54
CA ASP A 576 26.43 24.56 42.00
C ASP A 576 25.80 25.30 43.21
N GLY A 577 24.63 24.85 43.70
CA GLY A 577 23.94 25.42 44.86
C GLY A 577 24.51 25.07 46.24
N GLY A 578 25.74 24.55 46.35
CA GLY A 578 26.19 23.92 47.61
C GLY A 578 27.69 23.83 47.91
N ARG A 579 28.61 24.45 47.15
CA ARG A 579 30.03 24.45 47.54
C ARG A 579 30.64 25.84 47.47
N GLY A 580 31.24 26.24 48.60
CA GLY A 580 31.97 27.48 48.73
C GLY A 580 33.09 27.61 47.71
N PHE A 581 33.27 28.83 47.23
CA PHE A 581 34.41 29.28 46.44
C PHE A 581 35.73 28.83 47.08
N THR A 582 36.41 27.88 46.43
CA THR A 582 37.87 27.82 46.47
C THR A 582 38.38 28.21 45.10
N THR A 583 39.06 29.35 45.07
CA THR A 583 39.86 29.83 43.95
C THR A 583 40.90 28.79 43.56
N ASP A 584 40.68 28.06 42.47
CA ASP A 584 41.79 27.58 41.67
C ASP A 584 41.37 27.45 40.21
N GLY A 585 42.00 28.28 39.39
CA GLY A 585 41.72 28.42 37.97
C GLY A 585 42.21 27.20 37.20
N LYS A 586 41.25 26.53 36.54
CA LYS A 586 41.42 25.79 35.28
C LYS A 586 40.06 25.21 34.89
N PHE A 587 39.25 26.00 34.20
CA PHE A 587 38.06 25.48 33.53
C PHE A 587 38.07 25.88 32.05
N TRP A 588 38.28 24.85 31.23
CA TRP A 588 37.92 24.69 29.82
C TRP A 588 37.69 25.97 28.99
N SER A 589 38.77 26.45 28.40
CA SER A 589 38.72 27.10 27.10
C SER A 589 38.33 26.08 26.02
N ARG A 590 37.05 26.00 25.69
CA ARG A 590 36.59 25.61 24.34
C ARG A 590 35.60 26.63 23.77
N PRO A 591 36.06 27.79 23.29
CA PRO A 591 35.21 28.76 22.59
C PRO A 591 35.12 28.54 21.06
N GLU A 592 35.69 27.46 20.50
CA GLU A 592 35.92 27.39 19.05
C GLU A 592 34.93 26.54 18.23
N LEU A 593 34.04 25.76 18.83
CA LEU A 593 33.15 24.87 18.06
C LEU A 593 31.78 25.46 17.69
N ILE A 594 31.40 26.63 18.23
CA ILE A 594 30.12 27.28 17.92
C ILE A 594 30.30 28.58 17.09
N LYS A 595 31.49 29.20 17.09
CA LYS A 595 31.73 30.43 16.33
C LYS A 595 32.07 30.24 14.84
N ALA A 596 32.33 29.01 14.37
CA ALA A 596 32.83 28.78 13.01
C ALA A 596 31.77 28.31 11.97
N SER A 597 30.49 28.17 12.33
CA SER A 597 29.49 27.57 11.40
C SER A 597 28.20 28.36 11.23
N CYS A 598 28.13 29.61 11.70
CA CYS A 598 26.95 30.49 11.53
C CYS A 598 27.17 31.67 10.56
N LEU A 599 28.26 31.68 9.79
CA LEU A 599 28.48 32.62 8.69
C LEU A 599 29.02 31.84 7.48
N GLY A 600 28.11 31.30 6.68
CA GLY A 600 28.35 30.60 5.43
C GLY A 600 27.04 30.54 4.65
#